data_AF-A0A430HUH0-F1
#
_entry.id   AF-A0A430HUH0-F1
#
_cell.length_a   1.000
_cell.length_b   1.000
_cell.length_c   1.000
_cell.angle_alpha   90.00
_cell.angle_beta   90.00
_cell.angle_gamma   90.00
#
_symmetry.space_group_name_H-M   'P 1'
#
loop_
_entity.id
_entity.type
_entity.pdbx_description
1 polymer ?
#
loop_
_entity_poly.entity_id
_entity_poly.type
_entity_poly.pdbx_seq_one_letter_code
_entity_poly.pdbx_strand_id
1 'polypeptide(L)'
;MMEDIAARLVRQARHDQVVMQQPQEDGLQLLAYPLPDGALVALGFGRYSAHRVLPERVLRRRAVQPSRYAGWLPAMLGDGSWYLVRRLRDDASGQPALPDSAQWQAARELLA
;
A
#
# COMPACT_ATOMS: atom_id res chain seq x y z
N MET A 1 3.28 13.91 4.52
CA MET A 1 4.14 13.15 5.46
C MET A 1 4.29 11.69 5.05
N MET A 2 3.20 10.97 4.73
CA MET A 2 3.27 9.63 4.11
C MET A 2 3.30 9.71 2.58
N GLU A 3 2.59 10.69 2.02
CA GLU A 3 2.53 10.96 0.59
C GLU A 3 3.92 11.22 0.01
N ASP A 4 4.72 12.04 0.70
CA ASP A 4 6.07 12.40 0.28
C ASP A 4 7.01 11.18 0.30
N ILE A 5 6.86 10.32 1.32
CA ILE A 5 7.61 9.08 1.45
C ILE A 5 7.21 8.13 0.31
N ALA A 6 5.92 7.93 0.09
CA ALA A 6 5.41 7.09 -1.00
C ALA A 6 5.86 7.60 -2.37
N ALA A 7 5.80 8.91 -2.60
CA ALA A 7 6.26 9.54 -3.82
C ALA A 7 7.73 9.25 -4.08
N ARG A 8 8.58 9.44 -3.07
CA ARG A 8 10.02 9.14 -3.16
C ARG A 8 10.26 7.65 -3.40
N LEU A 9 9.56 6.78 -2.68
CA LEU A 9 9.71 5.34 -2.77
C LEU A 9 9.31 4.81 -4.15
N VAL A 10 8.20 5.29 -4.69
CA VAL A 10 7.72 4.95 -6.04
C VAL A 10 8.70 5.46 -7.10
N ARG A 11 9.19 6.70 -7.00
CA ARG A 11 10.20 7.22 -7.95
C ARG A 11 11.46 6.36 -7.95
N GLN A 12 11.99 6.02 -6.77
CA GLN A 12 13.20 5.21 -6.67
C GLN A 12 12.96 3.78 -7.19
N ALA A 13 11.84 3.16 -6.80
CA ALA A 13 11.46 1.83 -7.27
C ALA A 13 11.35 1.77 -8.79
N ARG A 14 10.76 2.79 -9.43
CA ARG A 14 10.67 2.92 -10.89
C ARG A 14 12.02 3.17 -11.53
N HIS A 15 12.88 4.00 -10.94
CA HIS A 15 14.20 4.28 -11.49
C HIS A 15 15.07 3.03 -11.51
N ASP A 16 15.10 2.30 -10.40
CA ASP A 16 15.98 1.14 -10.22
C ASP A 16 15.35 -0.18 -10.70
N GLN A 17 14.05 -0.18 -11.03
CA GLN A 17 13.27 -1.37 -11.38
C GLN A 17 13.31 -2.45 -10.29
N VAL A 18 13.24 -2.03 -9.02
CA VAL A 18 13.24 -2.93 -7.86
C VAL A 18 12.09 -2.63 -6.90
N VAL A 19 11.73 -3.63 -6.09
CA VAL A 19 10.78 -3.45 -5.00
C VAL A 19 11.46 -2.70 -3.87
N MET A 20 10.90 -1.56 -3.50
CA MET A 20 11.39 -0.74 -2.40
C MET A 20 10.50 -0.91 -1.18
N GLN A 21 11.11 -0.96 0.00
CA GLN A 21 10.41 -1.07 1.27
C GLN A 21 10.93 -0.03 2.25
N GLN A 22 10.02 0.56 3.02
CA GLN A 22 10.37 1.51 4.07
C GLN A 22 9.56 1.25 5.34
N PRO A 23 10.20 0.89 6.47
CA PRO A 23 9.54 0.81 7.77
C PRO A 23 8.85 2.12 8.12
N GLN A 24 7.73 2.00 8.82
CA GLN A 24 6.94 3.11 9.37
C GLN A 24 6.83 2.92 10.90
N GLU A 25 6.24 3.90 11.56
CA GLU A 25 5.86 3.79 12.96
C GLU A 25 4.88 2.61 13.18
N ASP A 26 4.75 2.19 14.44
CA ASP A 26 3.85 1.11 14.87
C ASP A 26 4.10 -0.24 14.19
N GLY A 27 5.29 -0.47 13.63
CA GLY A 27 5.66 -1.72 12.96
C GLY A 27 5.03 -1.90 11.57
N LEU A 28 4.40 -0.86 11.04
CA LEU A 28 3.92 -0.83 9.65
C LEU A 28 5.11 -0.74 8.69
N GLN A 29 4.85 -1.10 7.44
CA GLN A 29 5.81 -1.05 6.35
C GLN A 29 5.11 -0.50 5.10
N LEU A 30 5.75 0.45 4.45
CA LEU A 30 5.39 0.93 3.13
C LEU A 30 6.18 0.15 2.08
N LEU A 31 5.52 -0.24 1.00
CA LEU A 31 6.14 -0.93 -0.12
C LEU A 31 5.77 -0.21 -1.41
N ALA A 32 6.73 -0.09 -2.33
CA ALA A 32 6.50 0.36 -3.70
C ALA A 32 7.05 -0.70 -4.68
N TYR A 33 6.22 -1.07 -5.66
CA TYR A 33 6.56 -2.02 -6.72
C TYR A 33 6.40 -1.32 -8.07
N PRO A 34 7.44 -1.25 -8.92
CA PRO A 34 7.32 -0.61 -10.22
C PRO A 34 6.56 -1.50 -11.21
N LEU A 35 5.66 -0.91 -12.01
CA LEU A 35 4.95 -1.60 -13.10
C LEU A 35 5.23 -0.89 -14.44
N PRO A 36 5.02 -1.56 -15.59
CA PRO A 36 5.17 -0.92 -16.89
C PRO A 36 4.28 0.31 -17.11
N ASP A 37 3.08 0.30 -16.53
CA ASP A 37 2.05 1.35 -16.68
C ASP A 37 1.70 2.05 -15.34
N GLY A 38 2.67 2.07 -14.42
CA GLY A 38 2.55 2.77 -13.15
C GLY A 38 3.30 2.10 -12.01
N ALA A 39 2.61 1.84 -10.90
CA ALA A 39 3.19 1.19 -9.73
C ALA A 39 2.13 0.50 -8.88
N LEU A 40 2.56 -0.39 -7.98
CA LEU A 40 1.80 -0.72 -6.78
C LEU A 40 2.40 0.04 -5.61
N VAL A 41 1.53 0.51 -4.73
CA VAL A 41 1.91 0.90 -3.38
C VAL A 41 1.18 0.04 -2.39
N ALA A 42 1.83 -0.26 -1.28
CA ALA A 42 1.23 -1.08 -0.25
C ALA A 42 1.58 -0.57 1.15
N LEU A 43 0.63 -0.72 2.06
CA LEU A 43 0.82 -0.48 3.49
C LEU A 43 0.43 -1.74 4.25
N GLY A 44 1.29 -2.19 5.17
CA GLY A 44 1.04 -3.44 5.86
C GLY A 44 2.10 -3.77 6.87
N PHE A 45 2.24 -5.06 7.15
CA PHE A 45 3.19 -5.59 8.10
C PHE A 45 4.10 -6.61 7.41
N GLY A 46 5.40 -6.47 7.63
CA GLY A 46 6.38 -7.50 7.24
C GLY A 46 6.12 -8.81 7.97
N ARG A 47 6.73 -9.90 7.51
CA ARG A 47 6.47 -11.29 7.97
C ARG A 47 6.37 -11.47 9.49
N TYR A 48 7.23 -10.79 10.25
CA TYR A 48 7.29 -10.93 11.71
C TYR A 48 6.15 -10.23 12.45
N SER A 49 5.51 -9.26 11.81
CA SER A 49 4.42 -8.46 12.38
C SER A 49 3.07 -8.76 11.71
N ALA A 50 3.04 -9.60 10.67
CA ALA A 50 1.84 -9.93 9.89
C ALA A 50 0.72 -10.55 10.75
N HIS A 51 1.07 -11.25 11.83
CA HIS A 51 0.13 -11.82 12.80
C HIS A 51 -0.77 -10.77 13.49
N ARG A 52 -0.43 -9.48 13.40
CA ARG A 52 -1.24 -8.38 13.95
C ARG A 52 -2.48 -8.08 13.10
N VAL A 53 -2.51 -8.53 11.84
CA VAL A 53 -3.66 -8.34 10.97
C VAL A 53 -4.73 -9.36 11.30
N LEU A 54 -5.97 -8.91 11.39
CA LEU A 54 -7.16 -9.77 11.44
C LEU A 54 -7.85 -9.74 10.06
N PRO A 55 -7.61 -10.72 9.17
CA PRO A 55 -8.10 -10.66 7.79
C PRO A 55 -9.62 -10.51 7.69
N GLU A 56 -10.37 -11.18 8.57
CA GLU A 56 -11.82 -11.10 8.63
C GLU A 56 -12.32 -9.67 8.91
N ARG A 57 -11.63 -8.94 9.80
CA ARG A 57 -11.96 -7.55 10.15
C ARG A 57 -11.73 -6.62 8.96
N VAL A 58 -10.62 -6.81 8.24
CA VAL A 58 -10.31 -6.07 7.01
C VAL A 58 -11.42 -6.29 5.99
N LEU A 59 -11.73 -7.56 5.68
CA LEU A 59 -12.70 -7.91 4.65
C LEU A 59 -14.10 -7.39 5.00
N ARG A 60 -14.52 -7.52 6.26
CA ARG A 60 -15.80 -6.99 6.73
C ARG A 60 -15.88 -5.47 6.56
N ARG A 61 -14.87 -4.72 6.99
CA ARG A 61 -14.85 -3.25 6.82
C ARG A 61 -14.91 -2.84 5.35
N ARG A 62 -14.12 -3.51 4.48
CA ARG A 62 -14.15 -3.26 3.04
C ARG A 62 -15.55 -3.46 2.45
N ALA A 63 -16.27 -4.49 2.88
CA ALA A 63 -17.62 -4.76 2.41
C ALA A 63 -18.64 -3.71 2.88
N VAL A 64 -18.48 -3.14 4.08
CA VAL A 64 -19.44 -2.18 4.66
C VAL A 64 -19.31 -0.79 4.04
N GLN A 65 -18.10 -0.34 3.66
CA GLN A 65 -17.90 0.98 3.02
C GLN A 65 -17.04 0.88 1.76
N PRO A 66 -17.56 0.33 0.64
CA PRO A 66 -16.78 0.14 -0.58
C PRO A 66 -16.22 1.43 -1.17
N SER A 67 -16.96 2.55 -1.11
CA SER A 67 -16.50 3.84 -1.63
C SER A 67 -15.21 4.35 -0.95
N ARG A 68 -14.99 3.99 0.31
CA ARG A 68 -13.79 4.36 1.08
C ARG A 68 -12.66 3.34 0.92
N TYR A 69 -12.99 2.05 0.93
CA TYR A 69 -12.02 0.99 1.13
C TYR A 69 -11.75 0.10 -0.08
N ALA A 70 -12.60 0.11 -1.11
CA ALA A 70 -12.49 -0.84 -2.23
C ALA A 70 -11.19 -0.69 -3.02
N GLY A 71 -10.63 0.53 -3.09
CA GLY A 71 -9.36 0.81 -3.77
C GLY A 71 -8.12 0.20 -3.11
N TRP A 72 -8.25 -0.36 -1.91
CA TRP A 72 -7.21 -1.13 -1.23
C TRP A 72 -7.56 -2.62 -1.30
N LEU A 73 -6.64 -3.45 -1.78
CA LEU A 73 -6.81 -4.89 -1.89
C LEU A 73 -5.94 -5.61 -0.86
N PRO A 74 -6.51 -6.47 0.01
CA PRO A 74 -5.70 -7.27 0.91
C PRO A 74 -4.90 -8.31 0.12
N ALA A 75 -3.61 -8.44 0.46
CA ALA A 75 -2.70 -9.40 -0.15
C ALA A 75 -1.76 -9.97 0.91
N MET A 76 -1.57 -11.29 0.88
CA MET A 76 -0.50 -11.97 1.59
C MET A 76 0.57 -12.34 0.57
N LEU A 77 1.82 -11.96 0.81
CA LEU A 77 2.93 -12.31 -0.07
C LEU A 77 3.47 -13.69 0.30
N GLY A 78 4.26 -14.29 -0.59
CA GLY A 78 4.82 -15.63 -0.40
C GLY A 78 5.77 -15.78 0.80
N ASP A 79 6.29 -14.66 1.34
CA ASP A 79 7.12 -14.64 2.54
C ASP A 79 6.30 -14.54 3.85
N GLY A 80 4.96 -14.56 3.76
CA GLY A 80 4.05 -14.45 4.90
C GLY A 80 3.80 -13.01 5.36
N SER A 81 4.36 -12.01 4.69
CA SER A 81 3.99 -10.60 4.94
C SER A 81 2.56 -10.31 4.45
N TRP A 82 1.92 -9.32 5.07
CA TRP A 82 0.52 -8.99 4.81
C TRP A 82 0.35 -7.51 4.55
N TYR A 83 -0.28 -7.16 3.42
CA TYR A 83 -0.43 -5.78 2.96
C TYR A 83 -1.83 -5.46 2.45
N LEU A 84 -2.17 -4.17 2.53
CA LEU A 84 -3.16 -3.55 1.67
C LEU A 84 -2.44 -2.94 0.48
N VAL A 85 -2.81 -3.37 -0.72
CA VAL A 85 -2.17 -2.98 -1.98
C VAL A 85 -3.13 -2.09 -2.78
N ARG A 86 -2.59 -1.04 -3.41
CA ARG A 86 -3.30 -0.19 -4.35
C ARG A 86 -2.48 -0.04 -5.61
N ARG A 87 -3.13 -0.22 -6.76
CA ARG A 87 -2.53 0.04 -8.07
C ARG A 87 -2.62 1.54 -8.37
N LEU A 88 -1.49 2.12 -8.72
CA LEU A 88 -1.35 3.46 -9.24
C LEU A 88 -1.21 3.36 -10.75
N ARG A 89 -2.04 4.10 -11.48
CA ARG A 89 -1.90 4.25 -12.92
C ARG A 89 -1.14 5.53 -13.21
N ASP A 90 -0.34 5.49 -14.25
CA ASP A 90 0.26 6.70 -14.79
C ASP A 90 -0.82 7.63 -15.36
N ASP A 91 -0.63 8.93 -15.12
CA ASP A 91 -1.39 9.99 -15.78
C ASP A 91 -0.83 10.29 -17.18
N ALA A 92 -1.39 11.29 -17.86
CA ALA A 92 -0.94 11.70 -19.19
C ALA A 92 0.53 12.18 -19.23
N SER A 93 1.12 12.51 -18.08
CA SER A 93 2.53 12.91 -17.94
C SER A 93 3.46 11.73 -17.58
N GLY A 94 2.93 10.51 -17.51
CA GLY A 94 3.69 9.32 -17.12
C GLY A 94 3.98 9.26 -15.61
N GLN A 95 3.29 10.07 -14.79
CA GLN A 95 3.46 10.09 -13.35
C GLN A 95 2.38 9.25 -12.65
N PRO A 96 2.72 8.39 -11.68
CA PRO A 96 1.72 7.57 -11.00
C PRO A 96 0.86 8.46 -10.12
N ALA A 97 -0.46 8.36 -10.25
CA ALA A 97 -1.40 9.08 -9.40
C ALA A 97 -1.37 8.53 -7.97
N LEU A 98 -0.58 9.18 -7.10
CA LEU A 98 -0.37 8.75 -5.71
C LEU A 98 -1.64 8.86 -4.86
N PRO A 99 -1.78 8.02 -3.81
CA PRO A 99 -2.90 8.16 -2.89
C PRO A 99 -2.79 9.44 -2.07
N ASP A 100 -3.92 10.13 -1.90
CA ASP A 100 -4.05 11.29 -1.02
C ASP A 100 -4.09 10.88 0.48
N SER A 101 -4.11 11.88 1.37
CA SER A 101 -4.14 11.65 2.82
C SER A 101 -5.34 10.83 3.28
N ALA A 102 -6.52 11.01 2.67
CA ALA A 102 -7.73 10.29 3.05
C ALA A 102 -7.63 8.81 2.64
N GLN A 103 -7.02 8.53 1.49
CA GLN A 103 -6.78 7.17 1.01
C GLN A 103 -5.75 6.44 1.89
N TRP A 104 -4.67 7.12 2.30
CA TRP A 104 -3.70 6.55 3.25
C TRP A 104 -4.33 6.29 4.62
N GLN A 105 -5.14 7.23 5.10
CA GLN A 105 -5.87 7.08 6.35
C GLN A 105 -6.83 5.86 6.29
N ALA A 106 -7.53 5.67 5.17
CA ALA A 106 -8.38 4.50 4.96
C ALA A 106 -7.59 3.18 5.01
N ALA A 107 -6.36 3.14 4.50
CA ALA A 107 -5.50 1.96 4.61
C ALA A 107 -5.12 1.67 6.07
N ARG A 108 -4.74 2.70 6.84
CA ARG A 108 -4.43 2.54 8.27
C ARG A 108 -5.64 2.05 9.06
N GLU A 109 -6.82 2.59 8.79
CA GLU A 109 -8.08 2.19 9.44
C GLU A 109 -8.43 0.73 9.19
N LEU A 110 -8.18 0.22 7.97
CA LEU A 110 -8.39 -1.18 7.66
C LEU A 110 -7.46 -2.10 8.46
N LEU A 111 -6.22 -1.67 8.72
CA LEU A 111 -5.19 -2.40 9.46
C LEU A 111 -5.31 -2.31 10.99
N ALA A 112 -6.10 -1.37 11.52
CA ALA A 112 -6.27 -1.11 12.95
C ALA A 112 -7.31 -2.01 13.65
#